data_AF-A0A3D4I150-F1
#
_entry.id   AF-A0A3D4I150-F1
#
_cell.length_a   1.000
_cell.length_b   1.000
_cell.length_c   1.000
_cell.angle_alpha   90.00
_cell.angle_beta   90.00
_cell.angle_gamma   90.00
#
_symmetry.space_group_name_H-M   'P 1'
#
loop_
_entity.id
_entity.type
_entity.pdbx_description
1 polymer ?
#
loop_
_entity_poly.entity_id
_entity_poly.type
_entity_poly.pdbx_seq_one_letter_code
_entity_poly.pdbx_strand_id
1 'polypeptide(L)' 'QKCSDDGEPQGTGGVPVLNAVIKSGAVNAAVVVTRYFGGVLLGAGGLIRAYSRAASDA' A
#
# COMPACT_ATOMS: atom_id res chain seq x y z
N GLN A 1 14.82 3.49 -3.27
CA GLN A 1 13.73 2.69 -2.67
C GLN A 1 12.86 2.14 -3.80
N LYS A 2 12.27 0.95 -3.66
CA LYS A 2 11.45 0.30 -4.70
C LYS A 2 10.08 -0.05 -4.13
N CYS A 3 9.04 0.03 -4.94
CA CYS A 3 7.68 -0.42 -4.62
C CYS A 3 7.04 -1.05 -5.86
N SER A 4 6.05 -1.92 -5.67
CA SER A 4 5.30 -2.58 -6.74
C SER A 4 3.80 -2.46 -6.43
N ASP A 5 2.99 -2.20 -7.45
CA ASP A 5 1.53 -2.19 -7.35
C ASP A 5 0.90 -3.57 -7.63
N ASP A 6 1.69 -4.55 -8.10
CA ASP A 6 1.29 -5.96 -8.29
C ASP A 6 -0.10 -6.18 -8.94
N GLY A 7 -0.35 -5.52 -10.07
CA GLY A 7 -1.61 -5.62 -10.82
C GLY A 7 -2.72 -4.66 -10.37
N GLU A 8 -2.53 -3.92 -9.28
CA GLU A 8 -3.37 -2.76 -8.96
C GLU A 8 -3.11 -1.59 -9.92
N PRO A 9 -4.05 -0.64 -10.04
CA PRO A 9 -3.82 0.58 -10.80
C PRO A 9 -2.55 1.30 -10.33
N GLN A 10 -1.77 1.81 -11.29
CA GLN A 10 -0.46 2.39 -11.03
C GLN A 10 -0.52 3.48 -9.94
N GLY A 11 0.36 3.38 -8.95
CA GLY A 11 0.50 4.33 -7.85
C GLY A 11 -0.56 4.20 -6.76
N THR A 12 -1.43 3.19 -6.79
CA THR A 12 -2.49 3.02 -5.78
C THR A 12 -2.16 2.05 -4.65
N GLY A 13 -1.15 1.19 -4.81
CA GLY A 13 -0.74 0.21 -3.81
C GLY A 13 0.66 0.45 -3.27
N GLY A 14 1.67 0.34 -4.13
CA GLY A 14 3.08 0.37 -3.75
C GLY A 14 3.55 1.71 -3.20
N VAL A 15 3.16 2.82 -3.84
CA VAL A 15 3.56 4.18 -3.41
C VAL A 15 2.98 4.54 -2.04
N PRO A 16 1.68 4.31 -1.76
CA PRO A 16 1.09 4.53 -0.44
C PRO A 16 1.75 3.72 0.68
N VAL A 17 2.07 2.44 0.43
CA VAL A 17 2.77 1.57 1.40
C VAL A 17 4.17 2.11 1.67
N LEU A 18 4.94 2.43 0.62
CA LEU A 18 6.30 2.93 0.77
C LEU A 18 6.33 4.25 1.56
N ASN A 19 5.40 5.17 1.28
CA ASN A 19 5.28 6.42 2.00
C ASN A 19 4.97 6.23 3.49
N ALA A 20 4.15 5.23 3.85
CA ALA A 20 3.88 4.91 5.25
C ALA A 20 5.15 4.43 5.98
N VAL A 21 5.92 3.54 5.36
CA VAL A 21 7.17 3.01 5.93
C VAL A 21 8.24 4.10 6.06
N ILE A 22 8.35 5.01 5.09
CA ILE A 22 9.27 6.16 5.19
C ILE A 22 8.89 7.03 6.38
N LYS A 23 7.59 7.31 6.56
CA LYS A 23 7.09 8.16 7.65
C LYS A 23 7.26 7.53 9.03
N SER A 24 7.25 6.21 9.14
CA SER A 24 7.52 5.52 10.41
C SER A 24 8.99 5.55 10.81
N GLY A 25 9.90 5.92 9.89
CA GLY A 25 11.35 5.95 10.14
C GLY A 25 11.98 4.55 10.15
N ALA A 26 11.26 3.51 9.73
CA ALA A 26 11.78 2.15 9.67
C ALA A 26 12.88 2.02 8.60
N VAL A 27 13.96 1.36 8.96
CA VAL A 27 15.10 1.07 8.07
C VAL A 27 15.35 -0.44 8.01
N ASN A 28 15.89 -0.92 6.89
CA ASN A 28 16.11 -2.35 6.63
C ASN A 28 14.85 -3.22 6.77
N ALA A 29 13.68 -2.66 6.49
CA ALA A 29 12.38 -3.33 6.56
C ALA A 29 11.82 -3.60 5.16
N ALA A 30 11.02 -4.66 5.04
CA ALA A 30 10.20 -4.97 3.88
C ALA A 30 8.74 -5.13 4.33
N VAL A 31 7.81 -4.57 3.56
CA VAL A 31 6.37 -4.64 3.86
C VAL A 31 5.64 -5.22 2.67
N VAL A 32 4.79 -6.21 2.91
CA VAL A 32 3.95 -6.87 1.92
C VAL A 32 2.51 -6.74 2.36
N VAL A 33 1.65 -6.22 1.48
CA VAL A 33 0.21 -6.10 1.74
C VAL A 33 -0.54 -7.06 0.84
N THR A 34 -1.17 -8.07 1.43
CA THR A 34 -2.02 -9.01 0.70
C THR A 34 -3.45 -8.49 0.70
N ARG A 35 -4.00 -8.22 -0.49
CA ARG A 35 -5.38 -7.76 -0.67
C ARG A 35 -6.23 -8.89 -1.25
N TYR A 36 -7.42 -9.08 -0.67
CA TYR A 36 -8.46 -9.96 -1.22
C TYR A 36 -9.63 -9.11 -1.75
N PHE A 37 -10.13 -9.44 -2.94
CA PHE A 37 -11.27 -8.72 -3.53
C PHE A 37 -12.57 -9.05 -2.78
N GLY A 38 -13.24 -8.03 -2.24
CA GLY A 38 -14.44 -8.17 -1.41
C GLY A 38 -15.77 -8.01 -2.14
N GLY A 39 -15.79 -8.03 -3.49
CA GLY A 39 -17.02 -7.89 -4.28
C GLY A 39 -17.42 -6.45 -4.64
N VAL A 40 -16.72 -5.43 -4.14
CA VAL A 40 -16.94 -4.01 -4.48
C VAL A 40 -15.62 -3.34 -4.84
N LEU A 41 -15.66 -2.50 -5.88
CA LEU A 41 -14.51 -1.68 -6.30
C LEU A 41 -14.40 -0.43 -5.42
N LEU A 42 -13.24 -0.25 -4.79
CA LEU A 42 -12.95 0.90 -3.93
C LEU A 42 -12.60 2.18 -4.71
N GLY A 43 -12.26 2.03 -6.00
CA GLY A 43 -11.66 3.10 -6.81
C GLY A 43 -10.25 3.48 -6.35
N ALA A 44 -9.55 4.29 -7.14
CA ALA A 44 -8.14 4.65 -6.88
C ALA A 44 -7.94 5.29 -5.50
N GLY A 45 -8.79 6.25 -5.12
CA GLY A 45 -8.69 6.92 -3.82
C GLY A 45 -8.97 6.00 -2.63
N GLY A 46 -9.84 5.00 -2.79
CA GLY A 46 -10.10 4.00 -1.77
C GLY A 46 -8.94 3.03 -1.58
N LEU A 47 -8.33 2.60 -2.69
CA LEU A 47 -7.13 1.74 -2.68
C LEU A 47 -5.96 2.44 -1.98
N ILE A 48 -5.67 3.69 -2.36
CA ILE A 48 -4.57 4.47 -1.76
C ILE A 48 -4.69 4.52 -0.23
N ARG A 49 -5.89 4.79 0.28
CA ARG A 49 -6.14 4.84 1.73
C ARG A 49 -6.02 3.48 2.39
N ALA A 50 -6.54 2.41 1.76
CA ALA A 50 -6.48 1.07 2.30
C ALA A 50 -5.03 0.55 2.41
N TYR A 51 -4.24 0.70 1.35
CA TYR A 51 -2.84 0.28 1.32
C TYR A 51 -1.96 1.07 2.29
N SER A 52 -2.11 2.39 2.34
CA SER A 52 -1.36 3.21 3.30
C SER A 52 -1.69 2.84 4.75
N ARG A 53 -2.96 2.61 5.06
CA ARG A 53 -3.39 2.21 6.40
C ARG A 53 -2.88 0.82 6.79
N ALA A 54 -2.98 -0.15 5.90
CA ALA A 54 -2.47 -1.50 6.13
C ALA A 54 -0.97 -1.52 6.48
N ALA A 55 -0.19 -0.62 5.86
CA ALA A 55 1.23 -0.48 6.16
C ALA A 55 1.55 0.39 7.39
N SER A 56 0.63 1.26 7.82
CA SER A 56 0.82 2.12 8.99
C SER A 56 0.36 1.47 10.29
N ASP A 57 -0.64 0.58 10.21
CA ASP A 57 -1.18 -0.16 11.35
C ASP A 57 -0.33 -1.42 11.71
N ALA A 58 0.71 -1.72 10.92
CA ALA A 58 1.66 -2.83 11.11
C ALA A 58 2.83 -2.43 12.00
#